data_AF-A0A0C4E881-F1
#
_entry.id   AF-A0A0C4E881-F1
#
_cell.length_a   1.000
_cell.length_b   1.000
_cell.length_c   1.000
_cell.angle_alpha   90.00
_cell.angle_beta   90.00
_cell.angle_gamma   90.00
#
_symmetry.space_group_name_H-M   'P 1'
#
loop_
_entity.id
_entity.type
_entity.pdbx_description
1 polymer ?
#
loop_
_entity_poly.entity_id
_entity_poly.type
_entity_poly.pdbx_seq_one_letter_code
_entity_poly.pdbx_strand_id
1 'polypeptide(L)'
;MSRCANYCATKAALHSFAWTLRSQLCHHPNTSGKIRIVEIVPPAVKTELHSRQPDLVAAGQAEFGMDLDDFTNEAWAGLVADEDEIIVGPIRDRLHAVEDAKRAGFEHFDKMMRESSNKA
;
A
#
# COMPACT_ATOMS: atom_id res chain seq x y z
N MET A 1 -11.85 14.20 -8.95
CA MET A 1 -11.42 12.83 -8.63
C MET A 1 -12.64 11.90 -8.54
N SER A 2 -13.16 11.44 -9.68
CA SER A 2 -14.19 10.39 -9.70
C SER A 2 -14.15 9.71 -11.07
N ARG A 3 -13.11 8.90 -11.30
CA ARG A 3 -12.98 8.12 -12.53
C ARG A 3 -13.15 6.63 -12.25
N CYS A 4 -12.75 6.19 -11.06
CA CYS A 4 -12.58 4.78 -10.77
C CYS A 4 -12.91 4.48 -9.30
N ALA A 5 -14.11 4.88 -8.83
CA ALA A 5 -14.53 4.67 -7.44
C ALA A 5 -14.43 3.19 -7.00
N ASN A 6 -14.80 2.25 -7.88
CA ASN A 6 -14.65 0.82 -7.61
C ASN A 6 -13.18 0.39 -7.46
N TYR A 7 -12.28 0.93 -8.29
CA TYR A 7 -10.84 0.68 -8.15
C TYR A 7 -10.30 1.28 -6.85
N CYS A 8 -10.68 2.50 -6.50
CA CYS A 8 -10.26 3.13 -5.25
C CYS A 8 -10.76 2.34 -4.03
N ALA A 9 -12.02 1.90 -4.04
CA ALA A 9 -12.59 1.09 -2.97
C ALA A 9 -11.87 -0.25 -2.82
N THR A 10 -11.54 -0.94 -3.93
CA THR A 10 -10.81 -2.22 -3.86
C THR A 10 -9.38 -2.04 -3.37
N LYS A 11 -8.69 -0.95 -3.75
CA LYS A 11 -7.35 -0.63 -3.22
C LYS A 11 -7.39 -0.26 -1.74
N ALA A 12 -8.38 0.49 -1.28
CA ALA A 12 -8.56 0.78 0.13
C ALA A 12 -8.86 -0.50 0.95
N ALA A 13 -9.66 -1.41 0.40
CA ALA A 13 -9.92 -2.71 1.02
C ALA A 13 -8.66 -3.59 1.08
N LEU A 14 -7.86 -3.61 0.01
CA LEU A 14 -6.59 -4.34 -0.03
C LEU A 14 -5.60 -3.82 1.02
N HIS A 15 -5.49 -2.50 1.16
CA HIS A 15 -4.62 -1.85 2.14
C HIS A 15 -5.00 -2.24 3.59
N SER A 16 -6.30 -2.17 3.92
CA SER A 16 -6.81 -2.63 5.22
C SER A 16 -6.58 -4.14 5.44
N PHE A 17 -6.77 -4.94 4.39
CA PHE A 17 -6.48 -6.38 4.42
C PHE A 17 -5.00 -6.67 4.66
N ALA A 18 -4.08 -5.92 4.05
CA ALA A 18 -2.65 -6.09 4.25
C ALA A 18 -2.24 -5.87 5.71
N TRP A 19 -2.79 -4.84 6.37
CA TRP A 19 -2.53 -4.57 7.79
C TRP A 19 -3.00 -5.69 8.71
N THR A 20 -4.25 -6.14 8.53
CA THR A 20 -4.82 -7.22 9.35
C THR A 20 -4.13 -8.56 9.11
N LEU A 21 -3.84 -8.91 7.84
CA LEU A 21 -3.11 -10.12 7.50
C LEU A 21 -1.68 -10.10 8.06
N ARG A 22 -0.99 -8.96 7.99
CA ARG A 22 0.35 -8.82 8.59
C ARG A 22 0.31 -9.10 10.09
N SER A 23 -0.61 -8.47 10.83
CA SER A 23 -0.74 -8.74 12.27
C SER A 23 -1.02 -10.22 12.56
N GLN A 24 -1.94 -10.84 11.83
CA GLN A 24 -2.26 -12.26 11.99
C GLN A 24 -1.03 -13.15 11.81
N LEU A 25 -0.27 -12.96 10.73
CA LEU A 25 0.88 -13.81 10.43
C LEU A 25 2.08 -13.55 11.36
N CYS A 26 2.32 -12.31 11.75
CA CYS A 26 3.36 -11.93 12.70
C CYS A 26 3.14 -12.54 14.08
N HIS A 27 1.89 -12.67 14.52
CA HIS A 27 1.55 -13.17 15.86
C HIS A 27 1.11 -14.64 15.89
N HIS A 28 0.97 -15.29 14.72
CA HIS A 28 0.59 -16.69 14.67
C HIS A 28 1.79 -17.61 14.95
N PRO A 29 1.66 -18.62 15.85
CA PRO A 29 2.79 -19.42 16.35
C PRO A 29 3.60 -20.13 15.26
N ASN A 30 2.96 -20.52 14.15
CA ASN A 30 3.62 -21.29 13.09
C ASN A 30 4.26 -20.43 12.00
N THR A 31 3.88 -19.15 11.89
CA THR A 31 4.26 -18.26 10.78
C THR A 31 5.03 -17.03 11.22
N SER A 32 5.06 -16.73 12.52
CA SER A 32 5.83 -15.63 13.08
C SER A 32 7.30 -15.72 12.63
N GLY A 33 7.82 -14.64 12.04
CA GLY A 33 9.17 -14.56 11.49
C GLY A 33 9.44 -15.35 10.20
N LYS A 34 8.42 -16.01 9.61
CA LYS A 34 8.58 -16.81 8.37
C LYS A 34 7.93 -16.18 7.15
N ILE A 35 6.89 -15.37 7.35
CA ILE A 35 6.14 -14.72 6.27
C ILE A 35 6.07 -13.23 6.58
N ARG A 36 6.50 -12.40 5.61
CA ARG A 36 6.40 -10.95 5.66
C ARG A 36 5.37 -10.48 4.64
N ILE A 37 4.52 -9.54 5.04
CA ILE A 37 3.53 -8.91 4.16
C ILE A 37 4.03 -7.51 3.86
N VAL A 38 4.38 -7.26 2.59
CA VAL A 38 4.83 -5.97 2.11
C VAL A 38 3.80 -5.41 1.15
N GLU A 39 3.38 -4.17 1.38
CA GLU A 39 2.51 -3.43 0.47
C GLU A 39 3.33 -2.40 -0.29
N ILE A 40 3.16 -2.34 -1.62
CA ILE A 40 3.73 -1.29 -2.46
C ILE A 40 2.58 -0.43 -2.97
N VAL A 41 2.65 0.88 -2.70
CA VAL A 41 1.62 1.87 -3.07
C VAL A 41 2.18 2.77 -4.18
N PRO A 42 1.96 2.41 -5.46
CA PRO A 42 2.47 3.18 -6.59
C PRO A 42 1.66 4.48 -6.83
N PRO A 43 2.29 5.52 -7.39
CA PRO A 43 1.58 6.65 -7.99
C PRO A 43 1.04 6.23 -9.38
N ALA A 44 0.58 7.19 -10.18
CA ALA A 44 0.42 6.94 -11.61
C ALA A 44 1.81 6.67 -12.23
N VAL A 45 1.99 5.53 -12.90
CA VAL A 45 3.25 5.12 -13.55
C VAL A 45 3.02 4.98 -15.05
N LYS A 46 3.95 5.50 -15.86
CA LYS A 46 3.91 5.40 -17.33
C LYS A 46 4.12 3.95 -17.75
N THR A 47 3.01 3.27 -18.00
CA THR A 47 2.96 1.88 -18.48
C THR A 47 1.94 1.80 -19.62
N GLU A 48 1.94 0.68 -20.35
CA GLU A 48 0.97 0.40 -21.41
C GLU A 48 -0.47 0.32 -20.88
N LEU A 49 -0.68 0.33 -19.55
CA LEU A 49 -2.01 0.38 -18.95
C LEU A 49 -2.75 1.68 -19.30
N HIS A 50 -2.05 2.82 -19.42
CA HIS A 50 -2.67 4.11 -19.70
C HIS A 50 -3.10 4.24 -21.17
N SER A 51 -2.32 3.73 -22.11
CA SER A 51 -2.65 3.72 -23.54
C SER A 51 -3.84 2.80 -23.87
N ARG A 52 -4.17 1.86 -22.98
CA ARG A 52 -5.33 0.96 -23.09
C ARG A 52 -6.63 1.54 -22.50
N GLN A 53 -6.60 2.77 -22.00
CA GLN A 53 -7.75 3.44 -21.39
C GLN A 53 -8.27 4.52 -22.34
N PRO A 54 -9.42 4.27 -23.04
CA PRO A 54 -9.88 5.15 -24.13
C PRO A 54 -10.05 6.61 -23.73
N ASP A 55 -10.46 6.86 -22.49
CA ASP A 55 -10.65 8.19 -21.94
C ASP A 55 -9.35 8.89 -21.55
N LEU A 56 -8.30 8.18 -21.12
CA LEU A 56 -6.96 8.77 -20.98
C LEU A 56 -6.36 9.10 -22.35
N VAL A 57 -6.52 8.22 -23.32
CA VAL A 57 -6.07 8.45 -24.70
C VAL A 57 -6.76 9.67 -25.30
N ALA A 58 -8.10 9.76 -25.15
CA ALA A 58 -8.87 10.91 -25.63
C ALA A 58 -8.46 12.23 -24.96
N ALA A 59 -7.98 12.18 -23.72
CA ALA A 59 -7.47 13.33 -22.99
C ALA A 59 -5.98 13.66 -23.29
N GLY A 60 -5.31 12.89 -24.15
CA GLY A 60 -3.87 13.05 -24.41
C GLY A 60 -2.98 12.62 -23.25
N GLN A 61 -3.47 11.76 -22.36
CA GLN A 61 -2.82 11.32 -21.12
C GLN A 61 -2.35 9.86 -21.18
N ALA A 62 -2.11 9.32 -22.38
CA ALA A 62 -1.62 7.95 -22.56
C ALA A 62 -0.24 7.72 -21.91
N GLU A 63 0.59 8.77 -21.80
CA GLU A 63 1.95 8.73 -21.23
C GLU A 63 2.05 9.52 -19.91
N PHE A 64 0.94 9.62 -19.17
CA PHE A 64 0.90 10.32 -17.88
C PHE A 64 1.52 9.49 -16.75
N GLY A 65 2.25 10.14 -15.83
CA GLY A 65 2.73 9.53 -14.59
C GLY A 65 4.24 9.66 -14.38
N MET A 66 4.73 8.97 -13.35
CA MET A 66 6.14 8.72 -13.05
C MET A 66 6.74 7.76 -14.09
N ASP A 67 8.01 7.94 -14.44
CA ASP A 67 8.73 7.02 -15.33
C ASP A 67 8.90 5.64 -14.68
N LEU A 68 8.84 4.57 -15.49
CA LEU A 68 8.87 3.20 -14.98
C LEU A 68 10.19 2.87 -14.25
N ASP A 69 11.32 3.37 -14.76
CA ASP A 69 12.63 3.18 -14.14
C ASP A 69 12.70 3.86 -12.77
N ASP A 70 12.15 5.07 -12.64
CA ASP A 70 12.09 5.77 -11.35
C ASP A 70 11.21 5.02 -10.34
N PHE A 71 10.03 4.56 -10.78
CA PHE A 71 9.14 3.77 -9.94
C PHE A 71 9.81 2.49 -9.42
N THR A 72 10.45 1.74 -10.32
CA THR A 72 11.10 0.47 -9.96
C THR A 72 12.29 0.68 -9.04
N ASN A 73 13.10 1.71 -9.27
CA ASN A 73 14.22 2.06 -8.39
C ASN A 73 13.74 2.47 -6.99
N GLU A 74 12.72 3.32 -6.88
CA GLU A 74 12.17 3.73 -5.58
C GLU A 74 11.51 2.54 -4.84
N ALA A 75 10.70 1.74 -5.54
CA ALA A 75 10.08 0.55 -4.95
C ALA A 75 11.12 -0.46 -4.47
N TRP A 76 12.20 -0.66 -5.24
CA TRP A 76 13.30 -1.54 -4.89
C TRP A 76 14.07 -1.05 -3.67
N ALA A 77 14.32 0.27 -3.57
CA ALA A 77 14.97 0.84 -2.41
C ALA A 77 14.18 0.58 -1.11
N GLY A 78 12.85 0.74 -1.13
CA GLY A 78 12.00 0.43 0.01
C GLY A 78 12.01 -1.05 0.39
N LEU A 79 12.04 -1.95 -0.60
CA LEU A 79 12.16 -3.39 -0.35
C LEU A 79 13.47 -3.76 0.35
N VAL A 80 14.58 -3.17 -0.09
CA VAL A 80 15.92 -3.37 0.50
C VAL A 80 16.02 -2.75 1.89
N ALA A 81 15.28 -1.67 2.15
CA ALA A 81 15.19 -1.02 3.46
C ALA A 81 14.31 -1.77 4.48
N ASP A 82 13.78 -2.95 4.11
CA ASP A 82 12.88 -3.78 4.93
C ASP A 82 11.59 -3.07 5.35
N GLU A 83 11.10 -2.15 4.50
CA GLU A 83 9.82 -1.48 4.73
C GLU A 83 8.65 -2.44 4.51
N ASP A 84 7.63 -2.36 5.38
CA ASP A 84 6.40 -3.14 5.28
C ASP A 84 5.34 -2.46 4.40
N GLU A 85 5.46 -1.14 4.21
CA GLU A 85 4.58 -0.33 3.38
C GLU A 85 5.38 0.73 2.63
N ILE A 86 5.53 0.53 1.33
CA ILE A 86 6.41 1.30 0.44
C ILE A 86 5.53 2.24 -0.39
N ILE A 87 5.47 3.51 0.00
CA ILE A 87 4.74 4.54 -0.73
C ILE A 87 5.70 5.20 -1.72
N VAL A 88 5.40 5.12 -3.01
CA VAL A 88 6.30 5.60 -4.07
C VAL A 88 5.87 6.95 -4.63
N GLY A 89 6.84 7.79 -4.97
CA GLY A 89 6.62 9.01 -5.75
C GLY A 89 6.29 10.28 -4.97
N PRO A 90 5.87 11.34 -5.68
CA PRO A 90 6.04 12.73 -5.23
C PRO A 90 5.14 13.15 -4.06
N ILE A 91 4.14 12.36 -3.73
CA ILE A 91 3.22 12.62 -2.60
C ILE A 91 3.51 11.73 -1.39
N ARG A 92 4.58 10.93 -1.42
CA ARG A 92 4.99 9.99 -0.37
C ARG A 92 4.90 10.61 1.02
N ASP A 93 5.60 11.73 1.24
CA ASP A 93 5.70 12.34 2.57
C ASP A 93 4.34 12.81 3.11
N ARG A 94 3.45 13.29 2.23
CA ARG A 94 2.09 13.69 2.60
C ARG A 94 1.22 12.49 2.94
N LEU A 95 1.38 11.39 2.19
CA LEU A 95 0.61 10.18 2.43
C LEU A 95 1.08 9.48 3.72
N HIS A 96 2.39 9.44 3.98
CA HIS A 96 2.92 8.98 5.27
C HIS A 96 2.34 9.77 6.45
N ALA A 97 2.28 11.10 6.36
CA ALA A 97 1.71 11.90 7.45
C ALA A 97 0.26 11.51 7.81
N VAL A 98 -0.52 11.01 6.84
CA VAL A 98 -1.89 10.50 7.07
C VAL A 98 -1.86 9.05 7.53
N GLU A 99 -1.07 8.21 6.87
CA GLU A 99 -1.01 6.78 7.12
C GLU A 99 -0.37 6.44 8.47
N ASP A 100 0.63 7.20 8.92
CA ASP A 100 1.29 6.97 10.20
C ASP A 100 0.33 7.16 11.38
N ALA A 101 -0.54 8.17 11.31
CA ALA A 101 -1.57 8.38 12.32
C ALA A 101 -2.61 7.24 12.33
N LYS A 102 -3.02 6.76 11.14
CA LYS A 102 -3.93 5.62 11.00
C LYS A 102 -3.29 4.33 11.50
N ARG A 103 -2.01 4.11 11.19
CA ARG A 103 -1.21 2.95 11.61
C ARG A 103 -1.09 2.91 13.13
N ALA A 104 -0.74 4.02 13.76
CA ALA A 104 -0.67 4.11 15.22
C ALA A 104 -2.00 3.74 15.88
N GLY A 105 -3.13 4.19 15.32
CA GLY A 105 -4.46 3.81 15.79
C GLY A 105 -4.75 2.30 15.61
N PHE A 106 -4.41 1.74 14.46
CA PHE A 106 -4.56 0.31 14.18
C PHE A 106 -3.72 -0.55 15.13
N GLU A 107 -2.44 -0.24 15.30
CA GLU A 107 -1.51 -0.99 16.17
C GLU A 107 -1.95 -0.95 17.63
N HIS A 108 -2.43 0.20 18.10
CA HIS A 108 -2.99 0.33 19.45
C HIS A 108 -4.21 -0.58 19.65
N PHE A 109 -5.15 -0.57 18.70
CA PHE A 109 -6.34 -1.42 18.75
C PHE A 109 -5.97 -2.91 18.65
N ASP A 110 -5.09 -3.28 17.73
CA ASP A 110 -4.61 -4.65 17.54
C ASP A 110 -3.98 -5.21 18.83
N LYS A 111 -3.11 -4.43 19.47
CA LYS A 111 -2.50 -4.80 20.74
C LYS A 111 -3.56 -5.05 21.83
N MET A 112 -4.51 -4.13 21.98
CA MET A 112 -5.60 -4.25 22.97
C MET A 112 -6.44 -5.51 22.75
N MET A 113 -6.76 -5.84 21.50
CA MET A 113 -7.53 -7.05 21.16
C MET A 113 -6.75 -8.33 21.51
N ARG A 114 -5.44 -8.39 21.21
CA ARG A 114 -4.61 -9.54 21.53
C ARG A 114 -4.43 -9.77 23.03
N GLU A 115 -4.22 -8.70 23.79
CA GLU A 115 -4.10 -8.78 25.25
C GLU A 115 -5.41 -9.24 25.91
N SER A 116 -6.56 -8.88 25.34
CA SER A 116 -7.86 -9.32 25.82
C SER A 116 -8.11 -10.81 25.55
N SER A 117 -7.70 -11.31 24.38
CA SER A 117 -7.77 -12.75 24.05
C SER A 117 -6.86 -13.63 24.91
N ASN A 118 -5.73 -13.10 25.40
CA ASN A 118 -4.80 -13.87 26.24
C ASN A 118 -5.21 -13.94 27.73
N LYS A 119 -6.22 -13.15 28.15
CA LYS A 119 -6.74 -13.11 29.52
C LYS A 119 -7.99 -13.97 29.73
N ALA A 120 -8.59 -14.47 28.64
CA ALA A 120 -9.73 -15.38 28.66
C ALA A 120 -9.24 -16.83 28.57
#